data_AF-A0A416DIP7-F1
#
_entry.id   AF-A0A416DIP7-F1
#
_cell.length_a   1.000
_cell.length_b   1.000
_cell.length_c   1.000
_cell.angle_alpha   90.00
_cell.angle_beta   90.00
_cell.angle_gamma   90.00
#
_symmetry.space_group_name_H-M   'P 1'
#
loop_
_entity.id
_entity.type
_entity.pdbx_description
1 polymer ?
#
loop_
_entity_poly.entity_id
_entity_poly.type
_entity_poly.pdbx_seq_one_letter_code
_entity_poly.pdbx_strand_id
1 'polypeptide(L)'
;MSPTFCRRQSRHKGRNAMNQQQYRLLCMDIDGTLLNSAHKLPLANREAVQFAAKNGVTICLMSARPPRAVFPIRDALGVDGPLVCCGGGLILSGENRLADSRLTRACAQAVLQETQARGIHLSVYRDLDWLISAKDEWSRAEAQITGVQPTVAPLETLFADWGDAGAHKLLCMGEKSQIDEMLPVLEAKHLPMTLVRSKDEYLEVIPAGAGKDTAMHVLCDSLHISPNEVMALGDHDIDAPLLRAAGLGIAVGNASPIARAAADEVTASCDEDGVACAIYRHIGGGTGMKYRLLALDLDGTLLNSRKEVTPEVKQALRWVKERGVHVVLSTGRIVGEAAEFARELPCEDLMVTAGGTAIATASDERILQSWDMPCEIGAKVVEAVQSRPVRVMIYVGSKIYINEYSNRDFVANYRVEGFHANKIVVEDIAGEIRKNHLNVTKVYALGEREVLEQALAEIRPLPGLTITSSGSDNFEILPAGADKGRALTRLGEMFGVTPAEMVAIGDSDNDAEMLRAVGMPVAMGNADAALKDLAKYITADCDHDGVAQAVYHLFK
;
A
#
# COMPACT_ATOMS: atom_id res chain seq x y z
N MET A 1 47.15 -11.24 31.13
CA MET A 1 46.34 -10.16 31.74
C MET A 1 45.64 -9.44 30.60
N SER A 2 44.36 -9.75 30.40
CA SER A 2 43.56 -9.27 29.26
C SER A 2 42.44 -8.38 29.80
N PRO A 3 42.19 -7.19 29.24
CA PRO A 3 41.10 -6.34 29.68
C PRO A 3 39.78 -6.77 29.03
N THR A 4 38.76 -6.85 29.87
CA THR A 4 37.39 -7.27 29.63
C THR A 4 36.61 -6.24 28.79
N PHE A 5 36.15 -6.66 27.62
CA PHE A 5 35.10 -5.98 26.85
C PHE A 5 33.73 -6.32 27.44
N CYS A 6 33.05 -5.33 27.99
CA CYS A 6 31.67 -5.45 28.46
C CYS A 6 30.72 -5.40 27.25
N ARG A 7 30.22 -6.55 26.80
CA ARG A 7 29.15 -6.65 25.79
C ARG A 7 27.81 -6.24 26.42
N ARG A 8 27.15 -5.21 25.84
CA ARG A 8 25.75 -4.90 26.12
C ARG A 8 24.87 -6.10 25.69
N GLN A 9 24.15 -6.68 26.64
CA GLN A 9 23.18 -7.73 26.40
C GLN A 9 21.97 -7.19 25.61
N SER A 10 21.57 -7.93 24.58
CA SER A 10 20.33 -7.71 23.84
C SER A 10 19.13 -7.94 24.76
N ARG A 11 18.23 -6.97 24.82
CA ARG A 11 16.95 -7.09 25.53
C ARG A 11 15.95 -7.83 24.64
N HIS A 12 15.91 -9.16 24.74
CA HIS A 12 14.70 -9.89 24.37
C HIS A 12 13.71 -9.80 25.53
N LYS A 13 12.66 -8.99 25.37
CA LYS A 13 11.47 -9.04 26.24
C LYS A 13 10.47 -10.03 25.66
N GLY A 14 10.01 -10.94 26.50
CA GLY A 14 9.09 -12.02 26.15
C GLY A 14 7.72 -11.51 25.69
N ARG A 15 7.15 -12.23 24.73
CA ARG A 15 5.74 -12.13 24.33
C ARG A 15 4.91 -12.97 25.30
N ASN A 16 4.01 -12.34 26.04
CA ASN A 16 2.69 -12.91 26.34
C ASN A 16 1.72 -11.87 26.95
N ALA A 17 0.47 -11.98 26.49
CA ALA A 17 -0.81 -11.49 27.01
C ALA A 17 -1.40 -10.16 26.45
N MET A 18 -2.50 -10.34 25.69
CA MET A 18 -3.54 -9.39 25.26
C MET A 18 -3.14 -8.27 24.29
N ASN A 19 -3.66 -8.35 23.06
CA ASN A 19 -3.55 -7.35 21.99
C ASN A 19 -4.02 -5.97 22.44
N GLN A 20 -3.08 -5.11 22.82
CA GLN A 20 -3.26 -3.66 22.86
C GLN A 20 -2.59 -3.06 21.64
N GLN A 21 -3.31 -2.17 20.96
CA GLN A 21 -2.79 -1.29 19.91
C GLN A 21 -1.45 -0.69 20.35
N GLN A 22 -0.35 -0.99 19.64
CA GLN A 22 1.00 -0.62 20.07
C GLN A 22 1.23 0.90 20.10
N TYR A 23 0.57 1.64 19.21
CA TYR A 23 0.68 3.09 19.10
C TYR A 23 -0.70 3.74 19.29
N ARG A 24 -0.77 4.79 20.11
CA ARG A 24 -2.00 5.51 20.48
C ARG A 24 -2.00 6.97 20.01
N LEU A 25 -0.86 7.50 19.61
CA LEU A 25 -0.71 8.85 19.04
C LEU A 25 0.16 8.77 17.78
N LEU A 26 -0.33 9.41 16.71
CA LEU A 26 0.38 9.58 15.45
C LEU A 26 0.70 11.06 15.25
N CYS A 27 1.97 11.42 15.32
CA CYS A 27 2.48 12.77 15.13
C CYS A 27 3.06 12.91 13.71
N MET A 28 2.52 13.81 12.90
CA MET A 28 2.98 13.95 11.51
C MET A 28 3.33 15.39 11.19
N ASP A 29 4.51 15.58 10.60
CA ASP A 29 4.76 16.80 9.84
C ASP A 29 3.82 16.91 8.62
N ILE A 30 3.60 18.15 8.16
CA ILE A 30 2.75 18.47 7.03
C ILE A 30 3.54 18.54 5.72
N ASP A 31 4.52 19.43 5.62
CA ASP A 31 5.09 19.88 4.34
C ASP A 31 6.28 19.00 3.96
N GLY A 32 6.18 18.24 2.86
CA GLY A 32 7.24 17.29 2.50
C GLY A 32 7.12 15.95 3.25
N THR A 33 6.12 15.80 4.12
CA THR A 33 5.77 14.56 4.81
C THR A 33 4.36 14.10 4.45
N LEU A 34 3.32 14.76 4.98
CA LEU A 34 1.91 14.40 4.71
C LEU A 34 1.44 14.88 3.33
N LEU A 35 1.82 16.10 2.97
CA LEU A 35 1.59 16.68 1.64
C LEU A 35 2.74 16.27 0.71
N ASN A 36 2.41 16.04 -0.55
CA ASN A 36 3.39 15.77 -1.58
C ASN A 36 4.15 17.03 -2.02
N SER A 37 5.12 16.90 -2.93
CA SER A 37 5.92 18.02 -3.44
C SER A 37 5.10 19.13 -4.13
N ALA A 38 3.87 18.82 -4.55
CA ALA A 38 2.93 19.78 -5.12
C ALA A 38 2.02 20.46 -4.06
N HIS A 39 2.32 20.30 -2.76
CA HIS A 39 1.52 20.78 -1.63
C HIS A 39 0.07 20.29 -1.63
N LYS A 40 -0.18 19.11 -2.20
CA LYS A 40 -1.49 18.46 -2.19
C LYS A 40 -1.49 17.31 -1.20
N LEU A 41 -2.65 17.07 -0.58
CA LEU A 41 -2.88 15.90 0.26
C LEU A 41 -3.21 14.70 -0.65
N PRO A 42 -2.33 13.69 -0.76
CA PRO A 42 -2.64 12.50 -1.55
C PRO A 42 -3.82 11.73 -0.98
N LEU A 43 -4.61 11.09 -1.85
CA LEU A 43 -5.77 10.31 -1.45
C LEU A 43 -5.36 9.16 -0.51
N ALA A 44 -4.27 8.45 -0.83
CA ALA A 44 -3.77 7.34 -0.03
C ALA A 44 -3.37 7.78 1.39
N ASN A 45 -2.64 8.89 1.52
CA ASN A 45 -2.29 9.46 2.83
C ASN A 45 -3.53 9.84 3.64
N ARG A 46 -4.52 10.49 3.01
CA ARG A 46 -5.79 10.81 3.68
C ARG A 46 -6.50 9.56 4.19
N GLU A 47 -6.65 8.54 3.35
CA GLU A 47 -7.33 7.29 3.72
C GLU A 47 -6.59 6.55 4.83
N ALA A 48 -5.26 6.52 4.79
CA ALA A 48 -4.45 5.87 5.81
C ALA A 48 -4.56 6.58 7.17
N VAL A 49 -4.52 7.92 7.18
CA VAL A 49 -4.72 8.69 8.42
C VAL A 49 -6.13 8.47 9.00
N GLN A 50 -7.16 8.46 8.17
CA GLN A 50 -8.53 8.12 8.58
C GLN A 50 -8.62 6.69 9.11
N PHE A 51 -7.90 5.75 8.51
CA PHE A 51 -7.79 4.37 9.00
C PHE A 51 -7.15 4.33 10.38
N ALA A 52 -6.01 5.00 10.60
CA ALA A 52 -5.38 5.07 11.92
C ALA A 52 -6.34 5.65 12.98
N ALA A 53 -7.04 6.73 12.65
CA ALA A 53 -8.04 7.34 13.53
C ALA A 53 -9.18 6.37 13.89
N LYS A 54 -9.73 5.65 12.89
CA LYS A 54 -10.77 4.63 13.10
C LYS A 54 -10.31 3.48 13.98
N ASN A 55 -9.01 3.17 13.97
CA ASN A 55 -8.40 2.17 14.85
C ASN A 55 -7.96 2.76 16.21
N GLY A 56 -8.52 3.90 16.62
CA GLY A 56 -8.31 4.45 17.96
C GLY A 56 -6.97 5.16 18.17
N VAL A 57 -6.23 5.47 17.10
CA VAL A 57 -5.02 6.29 17.18
C VAL A 57 -5.40 7.77 17.13
N THR A 58 -4.96 8.56 18.10
CA THR A 58 -5.12 10.01 18.07
C THR A 58 -4.21 10.60 16.99
N ILE A 59 -4.75 11.41 16.09
CA ILE A 59 -3.99 12.02 14.99
C ILE A 59 -3.56 13.43 15.41
N CYS A 60 -2.28 13.74 15.29
CA CYS A 60 -1.74 15.06 15.56
C CYS A 60 -0.95 15.58 14.35
N LEU A 61 -1.37 16.72 13.81
CA LEU A 61 -0.59 17.45 12.80
C LEU A 61 0.39 18.38 13.50
N MET A 62 1.66 18.36 13.09
CA MET A 62 2.72 19.17 13.66
C MET A 62 3.38 20.03 12.59
N SER A 63 3.17 21.34 12.64
CA SER A 63 3.64 22.22 11.57
C SER A 63 4.20 23.53 12.09
N ALA A 64 5.12 24.09 11.30
CA ALA A 64 5.57 25.47 11.45
C ALA A 64 4.48 26.49 11.06
N ARG A 65 3.45 26.07 10.30
CA ARG A 65 2.33 26.92 9.86
C ARG A 65 1.53 27.49 11.04
N PRO A 66 0.92 28.69 10.88
CA PRO A 66 -0.07 29.19 11.84
C PRO A 66 -1.38 28.38 11.74
N PRO A 67 -2.24 28.40 12.78
CA PRO A 67 -3.45 27.58 12.81
C PRO A 67 -4.36 27.71 11.59
N ARG A 68 -4.58 28.94 11.07
CA ARG A 68 -5.40 29.18 9.88
C ARG A 68 -4.89 28.48 8.61
N ALA A 69 -3.61 28.19 8.53
CA ALA A 69 -3.00 27.46 7.40
C ALA A 69 -3.01 25.94 7.60
N VAL A 70 -3.28 25.46 8.83
CA VAL A 70 -3.40 24.04 9.16
C VAL A 70 -4.85 23.57 9.08
N PHE A 71 -5.83 24.43 9.43
CA PHE A 71 -7.26 24.06 9.43
C PHE A 71 -7.74 23.46 8.10
N PRO A 72 -7.46 24.04 6.91
CA PRO A 72 -7.91 23.44 5.65
C PRO A 72 -7.36 22.03 5.43
N ILE A 73 -6.15 21.74 5.93
CA ILE A 73 -5.51 20.42 5.80
C ILE A 73 -6.17 19.42 6.75
N ARG A 74 -6.41 19.81 8.01
CA ARG A 74 -7.20 19.02 8.97
C ARG A 74 -8.59 18.70 8.41
N ASP A 75 -9.28 19.71 7.90
CA ASP A 75 -10.63 19.57 7.36
C ASP A 75 -10.64 18.64 6.13
N ALA A 76 -9.62 18.74 5.26
CA ALA A 76 -9.44 17.84 4.12
C ALA A 76 -9.09 16.40 4.53
N LEU A 77 -8.36 16.21 5.64
CA LEU A 77 -8.10 14.88 6.22
C LEU A 77 -9.38 14.25 6.77
N GLY A 78 -10.33 15.06 7.26
CA GLY A 78 -11.59 14.58 7.84
C GLY A 78 -11.38 13.81 9.16
N VAL A 79 -10.34 14.15 9.91
CA VAL A 79 -10.04 13.60 11.23
C VAL A 79 -9.85 14.74 12.22
N ASP A 80 -10.47 14.61 13.39
CA ASP A 80 -10.26 15.54 14.49
C ASP A 80 -9.08 15.09 15.36
N GLY A 81 -8.34 16.06 15.87
CA GLY A 81 -7.21 15.79 16.76
C GLY A 81 -6.43 17.05 17.09
N PRO A 82 -5.41 16.94 17.97
CA PRO A 82 -4.59 18.07 18.34
C PRO A 82 -3.79 18.62 17.16
N LEU A 83 -3.57 19.93 17.17
CA LEU A 83 -2.74 20.62 16.19
C LEU A 83 -1.59 21.31 16.92
N VAL A 84 -0.37 21.02 16.51
CA VAL A 84 0.82 21.77 16.91
C VAL A 84 1.15 22.74 15.79
N CYS A 85 1.05 24.03 16.10
CA CYS A 85 1.26 25.11 15.15
C CYS A 85 2.46 25.96 15.56
N CYS A 86 2.90 26.84 14.66
CA CYS A 86 3.98 27.78 14.93
C CYS A 86 5.26 27.10 15.47
N GLY A 87 5.57 25.90 14.97
CA GLY A 87 6.79 25.17 15.35
C GLY A 87 6.79 24.64 16.79
N GLY A 88 5.62 24.51 17.42
CA GLY A 88 5.48 24.12 18.83
C GLY A 88 5.09 25.27 19.77
N GLY A 89 5.01 26.50 19.26
CA GLY A 89 4.61 27.66 20.07
C GLY A 89 3.13 27.61 20.51
N LEU A 90 2.26 26.94 19.77
CA LEU A 90 0.83 26.85 20.09
C LEU A 90 0.33 25.43 19.85
N ILE A 91 -0.33 24.84 20.86
CA ILE A 91 -0.97 23.51 20.77
C ILE A 91 -2.46 23.67 21.00
N LEU A 92 -3.26 23.28 20.00
CA LEU A 92 -4.72 23.36 20.02
C LEU A 92 -5.34 21.97 20.05
N SER A 93 -6.45 21.83 20.77
CA SER A 93 -7.33 20.66 20.69
C SER A 93 -8.78 21.13 20.71
N GLY A 94 -9.42 21.13 19.54
CA GLY A 94 -10.68 21.86 19.33
C GLY A 94 -10.49 23.35 19.60
N GLU A 95 -11.34 23.91 20.45
CA GLU A 95 -11.25 25.32 20.90
C GLU A 95 -10.26 25.51 22.07
N ASN A 96 -9.77 24.43 22.67
CA ASN A 96 -8.90 24.49 23.84
C ASN A 96 -7.44 24.69 23.43
N ARG A 97 -6.73 25.53 24.20
CA ARG A 97 -5.27 25.70 24.11
C ARG A 97 -4.62 24.78 25.12
N LEU A 98 -3.97 23.71 24.65
CA LEU A 98 -3.24 22.78 25.51
C LEU A 98 -1.89 23.37 25.96
N ALA A 99 -1.26 24.16 25.09
CA ALA A 99 -0.08 24.96 25.43
C ALA A 99 -0.06 26.24 24.60
N ASP A 100 0.42 27.32 25.22
CA ASP A 100 0.54 28.66 24.63
C ASP A 100 1.86 29.27 25.08
N SER A 101 2.88 29.13 24.24
CA SER A 101 4.24 29.63 24.45
C SER A 101 4.49 30.82 23.54
N ARG A 102 4.95 31.93 24.11
CA ARG A 102 5.15 33.19 23.38
C ARG A 102 6.55 33.75 23.59
N LEU A 103 7.06 34.38 22.56
CA LEU A 103 8.27 35.19 22.60
C LEU A 103 8.02 36.41 23.49
N THR A 104 9.01 36.74 24.32
CA THR A 104 8.99 37.96 25.12
C THR A 104 9.04 39.19 24.20
N ARG A 105 8.65 40.35 24.75
CA ARG A 105 8.78 41.62 24.04
C ARG A 105 10.21 41.88 23.59
N ALA A 106 11.19 41.59 24.46
CA ALA A 106 12.60 41.76 24.17
C ALA A 106 13.05 40.94 22.96
N CYS A 107 12.61 39.67 22.86
CA CYS A 107 12.87 38.82 21.69
C CYS A 107 12.27 39.44 20.43
N ALA A 108 10.99 39.81 20.47
CA ALA A 108 10.31 40.34 19.29
C ALA A 108 10.90 41.67 18.79
N GLN A 109 11.25 42.58 19.72
CA GLN A 109 11.89 43.85 19.39
C GLN A 109 13.30 43.65 18.83
N ALA A 110 14.09 42.74 19.39
CA ALA A 110 15.41 42.43 18.86
C ALA A 110 15.34 41.93 17.42
N VAL A 111 14.43 40.99 17.13
CA VAL A 111 14.24 40.47 15.76
C VAL A 111 13.74 41.55 14.81
N LEU A 112 12.79 42.39 15.23
CA LEU A 112 12.31 43.51 14.41
C LEU A 112 13.43 44.50 14.06
N GLN A 113 14.28 44.86 15.03
CA GLN A 113 15.41 45.75 14.79
C GLN A 113 16.41 45.16 13.79
N GLU A 114 16.79 43.89 13.97
CA GLU A 114 17.77 43.26 13.08
C GLU A 114 17.24 43.05 11.66
N THR A 115 15.94 42.74 11.52
CA THR A 115 15.29 42.58 10.22
C THR A 115 15.16 43.91 9.49
N GLN A 116 14.74 44.97 10.17
CA GLN A 116 14.68 46.33 9.59
C GLN A 116 16.05 46.84 9.17
N ALA A 117 17.08 46.65 10.00
CA ALA A 117 18.43 47.10 9.71
C ALA A 117 19.03 46.46 8.44
N ARG A 118 18.53 45.27 8.06
CA ARG A 118 19.03 44.50 6.90
C ARG A 118 18.05 44.46 5.73
N GLY A 119 16.86 45.04 5.85
CA GLY A 119 15.82 44.94 4.83
C GLY A 119 15.27 43.52 4.65
N ILE A 120 15.22 42.74 5.73
CA ILE A 120 14.66 41.38 5.75
C ILE A 120 13.15 41.47 6.06
N HIS A 121 12.33 40.69 5.35
CA HIS A 121 10.91 40.61 5.62
C HIS A 121 10.64 39.90 6.95
N LEU A 122 9.70 40.44 7.73
CA LEU A 122 9.28 39.85 9.00
C LEU A 122 7.80 39.49 8.98
N SER A 123 7.54 38.19 9.11
CA SER A 123 6.22 37.62 9.37
C SER A 123 6.05 37.33 10.86
N VAL A 124 4.96 37.82 11.45
CA VAL A 124 4.64 37.64 12.87
C VAL A 124 3.40 36.77 13.00
N TYR A 125 3.53 35.64 13.69
CA TYR A 125 2.41 34.73 13.94
C TYR A 125 1.97 34.81 15.40
N ARG A 126 0.73 35.24 15.62
CA ARG A 126 0.15 35.36 16.97
C ARG A 126 -1.30 34.88 16.97
N ASP A 127 -1.60 33.94 17.85
CA ASP A 127 -2.93 33.33 17.95
C ASP A 127 -3.32 32.70 16.61
N LEU A 128 -4.33 33.26 15.93
CA LEU A 128 -4.77 32.82 14.61
C LEU A 128 -4.26 33.73 13.48
N ASP A 129 -3.57 34.81 13.83
CA ASP A 129 -3.23 35.89 12.92
C ASP A 129 -1.80 35.78 12.40
N TRP A 130 -1.65 36.14 11.14
CA TRP A 130 -0.38 36.38 10.48
C TRP A 130 -0.29 37.87 10.14
N LEU A 131 0.68 38.54 10.74
CA LEU A 131 0.85 39.98 10.71
C LEU A 131 2.18 40.35 10.04
N ILE A 132 2.17 41.40 9.22
CA ILE A 132 3.35 41.93 8.52
C ILE A 132 3.33 43.47 8.54
N SER A 133 4.49 44.11 8.41
CA SER A 133 4.58 45.58 8.33
C SER A 133 4.13 46.13 6.98
N ALA A 134 4.43 45.43 5.89
CA ALA A 134 4.01 45.76 4.52
C ALA A 134 4.01 44.49 3.65
N LYS A 135 3.22 44.50 2.57
CA LYS A 135 3.22 43.42 1.58
C LYS A 135 4.41 43.54 0.65
N ASP A 136 5.03 42.40 0.36
CA ASP A 136 6.24 42.28 -0.46
C ASP A 136 6.25 40.93 -1.19
N GLU A 137 7.37 40.55 -1.82
CA GLU A 137 7.46 39.29 -2.55
C GLU A 137 7.46 38.06 -1.62
N TRP A 138 8.09 38.15 -0.45
CA TRP A 138 8.17 37.07 0.53
C TRP A 138 6.80 36.73 1.11
N SER A 139 6.04 37.75 1.55
CA SER A 139 4.68 37.56 2.03
C SER A 139 3.71 37.09 0.93
N ARG A 140 3.93 37.46 -0.34
CA ARG A 140 3.16 36.91 -1.47
C ARG A 140 3.46 35.43 -1.71
N ALA A 141 4.73 35.04 -1.68
CA ALA A 141 5.14 33.64 -1.86
C ALA A 141 4.61 32.76 -0.72
N GLU A 142 4.76 33.19 0.52
CA GLU A 142 4.25 32.45 1.69
C GLU A 142 2.72 32.32 1.66
N ALA A 143 2.01 33.36 1.20
CA ALA A 143 0.55 33.32 1.05
C ALA A 143 0.10 32.33 -0.04
N GLN A 144 0.88 32.14 -1.10
CA GLN A 144 0.60 31.14 -2.13
C GLN A 144 0.78 29.71 -1.61
N ILE A 145 1.81 29.47 -0.78
CA ILE A 145 2.10 28.15 -0.21
C ILE A 145 1.09 27.77 0.88
N THR A 146 0.79 28.72 1.77
CA THR A 146 -0.06 28.47 2.95
C THR A 146 -1.56 28.62 2.68
N GLY A 147 -1.93 29.34 1.61
CA GLY A 147 -3.32 29.68 1.30
C GLY A 147 -3.92 30.74 2.23
N VAL A 148 -3.14 31.34 3.13
CA VAL A 148 -3.59 32.35 4.08
C VAL A 148 -3.07 33.72 3.64
N GLN A 149 -3.87 34.77 3.83
CA GLN A 149 -3.43 36.14 3.57
C GLN A 149 -2.96 36.82 4.86
N PRO A 150 -1.83 37.54 4.83
CA PRO A 150 -1.37 38.31 5.98
C PRO A 150 -2.20 39.58 6.17
N THR A 151 -2.27 40.04 7.41
CA THR A 151 -2.81 41.35 7.77
C THR A 151 -1.67 42.34 7.95
N VAL A 152 -1.78 43.51 7.31
CA VAL A 152 -0.80 44.60 7.46
C VAL A 152 -1.05 45.32 8.77
N ALA A 153 -0.03 45.47 9.61
CA ALA A 153 -0.13 46.11 10.91
C ALA A 153 1.20 46.78 11.35
N PRO A 154 1.14 47.85 12.16
CA PRO A 154 2.32 48.53 12.67
C PRO A 154 3.00 47.69 13.75
N LEU A 155 4.00 46.90 13.37
CA LEU A 155 4.63 45.89 14.24
C LEU A 155 5.27 46.52 15.50
N GLU A 156 5.90 47.70 15.41
CA GLU A 156 6.48 48.37 16.57
C GLU A 156 5.44 48.68 17.64
N THR A 157 4.30 49.25 17.23
CA THR A 157 3.20 49.60 18.13
C THR A 157 2.56 48.34 18.70
N LEU A 158 2.34 47.32 17.87
CA LEU A 158 1.77 46.04 18.32
C LEU A 158 2.62 45.38 19.40
N PHE A 159 3.95 45.35 19.23
CA PHE A 159 4.84 44.72 20.21
C PHE A 159 4.86 45.49 21.53
N ALA A 160 4.68 46.82 21.49
CA ALA A 160 4.48 47.62 22.69
C ALA A 160 3.16 47.28 23.38
N ASP A 161 2.06 47.14 22.63
CA ASP A 161 0.73 46.89 23.19
C ASP A 161 0.58 45.49 23.80
N TRP A 162 1.33 44.50 23.32
CA TRP A 162 1.17 43.09 23.74
C TRP A 162 1.77 42.72 25.11
N GLY A 163 2.41 43.65 25.81
CA GLY A 163 3.13 43.29 27.04
C GLY A 163 4.29 42.34 26.73
N ASP A 164 4.55 41.40 27.64
CA ASP A 164 5.49 40.29 27.44
C ASP A 164 4.85 39.06 26.77
N ALA A 165 3.54 39.09 26.48
CA ALA A 165 2.82 38.01 25.80
C ALA A 165 2.83 38.20 24.27
N GLY A 166 4.03 38.15 23.71
CA GLY A 166 4.33 38.49 22.31
C GLY A 166 3.81 37.48 21.28
N ALA A 167 4.63 37.21 20.25
CA ALA A 167 4.28 36.31 19.14
C ALA A 167 4.56 34.84 19.48
N HIS A 168 3.84 33.91 18.87
CA HIS A 168 4.12 32.47 19.00
C HIS A 168 5.26 32.03 18.08
N LYS A 169 5.42 32.71 16.95
CA LYS A 169 6.55 32.54 16.02
C LYS A 169 6.81 33.83 15.26
N LEU A 170 8.07 34.09 14.98
CA LEU A 170 8.49 35.05 13.96
C LEU A 170 9.18 34.29 12.83
N LEU A 171 8.94 34.70 11.60
CA LEU A 171 9.59 34.15 10.42
C LEU A 171 10.27 35.28 9.66
N CYS A 172 11.59 35.24 9.61
CA CYS A 172 12.42 36.17 8.87
C CYS A 172 12.71 35.59 7.49
N MET A 173 12.41 36.33 6.43
CA MET A 173 12.61 35.92 5.05
C MET A 173 13.44 36.95 4.29
N GLY A 174 14.55 36.52 3.71
CA GLY A 174 15.47 37.39 2.99
C GLY A 174 16.53 36.58 2.25
N GLU A 175 17.43 37.25 1.55
CA GLU A 175 18.55 36.59 0.89
C GLU A 175 19.40 35.81 1.89
N LYS A 176 20.01 34.71 1.43
CA LYS A 176 20.87 33.83 2.23
C LYS A 176 21.94 34.60 3.02
N SER A 177 22.61 35.55 2.36
CA SER A 177 23.63 36.41 2.98
C SER A 177 23.07 37.24 4.14
N GLN A 178 21.87 37.80 3.99
CA GLN A 178 21.23 38.59 5.04
C GLN A 178 20.90 37.74 6.26
N ILE A 179 20.41 36.50 6.05
CA ILE A 179 20.14 35.55 7.13
C ILE A 179 21.43 35.08 7.81
N ASP A 180 22.47 34.77 7.02
CA ASP A 180 23.79 34.36 7.52
C ASP A 180 24.44 35.44 8.41
N GLU A 181 24.25 36.72 8.06
CA GLU A 181 24.73 37.86 8.87
C GLU A 181 23.88 38.10 10.12
N MET A 182 22.57 37.89 10.04
CA MET A 182 21.64 38.17 11.15
C MET A 182 21.70 37.10 12.26
N LEU A 183 21.83 35.83 11.89
CA LEU A 183 21.79 34.70 12.82
C LEU A 183 22.78 34.84 14.00
N PRO A 184 24.11 35.02 13.79
CA PRO A 184 25.06 35.13 14.90
C PRO A 184 24.82 36.38 15.76
N VAL A 185 24.25 37.45 15.20
CA VAL A 185 23.89 38.66 15.95
C VAL A 185 22.73 38.40 16.90
N LEU A 186 21.71 37.65 16.46
CA LEU A 186 20.60 37.25 17.32
C LEU A 186 21.04 36.25 18.40
N GLU A 187 21.94 35.31 18.08
CA GLU A 187 22.53 34.37 19.04
C GLU A 187 23.30 35.09 20.16
N ALA A 188 24.11 36.09 19.80
CA ALA A 188 24.92 36.86 20.74
C ALA A 188 24.09 37.68 21.75
N LYS A 189 22.79 37.89 21.50
CA LYS A 189 21.89 38.59 22.43
C LYS A 189 21.46 37.73 23.62
N HIS A 190 21.67 36.41 23.57
CA HIS A 190 21.32 35.47 24.65
C HIS A 190 19.87 35.61 25.18
N LEU A 191 18.93 35.90 24.27
CA LEU A 191 17.52 36.03 24.58
C LEU A 191 16.85 34.65 24.65
N PRO A 192 15.75 34.48 25.41
CA PRO A 192 15.04 33.21 25.55
C PRO A 192 14.21 32.89 24.31
N MET A 193 14.89 32.61 23.19
CA MET A 193 14.31 32.21 21.92
C MET A 193 15.15 31.09 21.28
N THR A 194 14.50 30.21 20.55
CA THR A 194 15.15 29.23 19.69
C THR A 194 15.17 29.76 18.27
N LEU A 195 16.33 29.71 17.62
CA LEU A 195 16.54 30.11 16.24
C LEU A 195 16.66 28.86 15.39
N VAL A 196 15.83 28.73 14.36
CA VAL A 196 15.73 27.53 13.52
C VAL A 196 15.82 27.94 12.06
N ARG A 197 16.90 27.54 11.39
CA ARG A 197 17.03 27.73 9.95
C ARG A 197 16.24 26.66 9.21
N SER A 198 15.14 27.05 8.57
CA SER A 198 14.27 26.12 7.84
C SER A 198 14.57 26.09 6.33
N LYS A 199 15.16 27.16 5.79
CA LYS A 199 15.71 27.22 4.41
C LYS A 199 16.93 28.13 4.39
N ASP A 200 17.64 28.18 3.27
CA ASP A 200 18.73 29.14 3.09
C ASP A 200 18.26 30.59 3.32
N GLU A 201 17.04 30.91 2.90
CA GLU A 201 16.42 32.22 2.96
C GLU A 201 15.50 32.43 4.19
N TYR A 202 15.29 31.40 5.03
CA TYR A 202 14.27 31.39 6.07
C TYR A 202 14.88 31.12 7.45
N LEU A 203 14.67 32.06 8.38
CA LEU A 203 14.97 31.88 9.79
C LEU A 203 13.69 31.97 10.62
N GLU A 204 13.34 30.88 11.29
CA GLU A 204 12.25 30.85 12.27
C GLU A 204 12.78 31.20 13.66
N VAL A 205 12.01 32.01 14.38
CA VAL A 205 12.26 32.34 15.78
C VAL A 205 11.04 31.91 16.59
N ILE A 206 11.25 30.98 17.51
CA ILE A 206 10.21 30.43 18.38
C ILE A 206 10.62 30.59 19.85
N PRO A 207 9.68 30.51 20.82
CA PRO A 207 10.02 30.60 22.24
C PRO A 207 11.05 29.54 22.65
N ALA A 208 11.95 29.87 23.58
CA ALA A 208 12.89 28.88 24.10
C ALA A 208 12.15 27.67 24.69
N GLY A 209 12.59 26.47 24.31
CA GLY A 209 11.95 25.20 24.73
C GLY A 209 10.67 24.83 23.95
N ALA A 210 10.19 25.67 23.04
CA ALA A 210 9.16 25.27 22.09
C ALA A 210 9.78 24.43 20.96
N GLY A 211 9.11 23.34 20.60
CA GLY A 211 9.53 22.40 19.57
C GLY A 211 8.48 21.32 19.34
N LYS A 212 8.61 20.54 18.26
CA LYS A 212 7.68 19.44 17.97
C LYS A 212 7.80 18.29 18.98
N ASP A 213 9.01 18.01 19.46
CA ASP A 213 9.30 17.04 20.50
C ASP A 213 8.71 17.44 21.86
N THR A 214 8.88 18.70 22.27
CA THR A 214 8.27 19.19 23.52
C THR A 214 6.75 19.23 23.43
N ALA A 215 6.21 19.58 22.26
CA ALA A 215 4.78 19.49 22.01
C ALA A 215 4.25 18.06 22.06
N MET A 216 4.98 17.07 21.51
CA MET A 216 4.65 15.65 21.65
C MET A 216 4.57 15.25 23.13
N HIS A 217 5.50 15.70 23.97
CA HIS A 217 5.47 15.40 25.41
C HIS A 217 4.24 16.00 26.11
N VAL A 218 3.88 17.25 25.82
CA VAL A 218 2.64 17.86 26.33
C VAL A 218 1.41 17.03 25.93
N LEU A 219 1.37 16.56 24.68
CA LEU A 219 0.28 15.70 24.20
C LEU A 219 0.26 14.35 24.91
N CYS A 220 1.42 13.70 25.10
CA CYS A 220 1.53 12.46 25.87
C CYS A 220 0.98 12.60 27.28
N ASP A 221 1.35 13.68 27.98
CA ASP A 221 0.88 13.97 29.34
C ASP A 221 -0.65 14.17 29.36
N SER A 222 -1.17 14.93 28.39
CA SER A 222 -2.62 15.20 28.28
C SER A 222 -3.45 13.96 27.95
N LEU A 223 -2.89 13.02 27.17
CA LEU A 223 -3.54 11.77 26.77
C LEU A 223 -3.25 10.61 27.73
N HIS A 224 -2.41 10.83 28.74
CA HIS A 224 -1.92 9.82 29.67
C HIS A 224 -1.31 8.60 28.96
N ILE A 225 -0.42 8.86 27.99
CA ILE A 225 0.33 7.84 27.25
C ILE A 225 1.84 8.07 27.40
N SER A 226 2.63 7.02 27.16
CA SER A 226 4.09 7.11 27.11
C SER A 226 4.57 7.55 25.73
N PRO A 227 5.73 8.23 25.60
CA PRO A 227 6.39 8.43 24.31
C PRO A 227 6.58 7.14 23.50
N ASN A 228 6.73 5.98 24.17
CA ASN A 228 6.82 4.67 23.52
C ASN A 228 5.55 4.26 22.75
N GLU A 229 4.41 4.88 23.04
CA GLU A 229 3.13 4.66 22.36
C GLU A 229 2.90 5.68 21.22
N VAL A 230 3.93 6.47 20.88
CA VAL A 230 3.88 7.48 19.81
C VAL A 230 4.61 6.97 18.56
N MET A 231 3.95 7.11 17.43
CA MET A 231 4.55 7.01 16.10
C MET A 231 4.71 8.41 15.53
N ALA A 232 5.89 8.77 15.02
CA ALA A 232 6.17 10.08 14.46
C ALA A 232 6.72 10.02 13.03
N LEU A 233 6.29 10.95 12.16
CA LEU A 233 6.76 11.09 10.79
C LEU A 233 7.22 12.52 10.50
N GLY A 234 8.35 12.63 9.79
CA GLY A 234 8.92 13.91 9.37
C GLY A 234 9.96 13.76 8.27
N ASP A 235 10.36 14.87 7.67
CA ASP A 235 11.31 14.91 6.57
C ASP A 235 12.46 15.89 6.79
N HIS A 236 12.31 16.86 7.69
CA HIS A 236 13.25 17.96 7.83
C HIS A 236 14.10 17.84 9.10
N ASP A 237 15.23 18.57 9.16
CA ASP A 237 16.15 18.59 10.31
C ASP A 237 15.44 18.95 11.63
N ILE A 238 14.39 19.76 11.53
CA ILE A 238 13.58 20.22 12.66
C ILE A 238 12.73 19.10 13.28
N ASP A 239 12.49 18.02 12.53
CA ASP A 239 11.75 16.85 12.99
C ASP A 239 12.66 15.86 13.73
N ALA A 240 13.99 15.96 13.54
CA ALA A 240 14.93 15.01 14.12
C ALA A 240 14.80 14.82 15.65
N PRO A 241 14.56 15.87 16.47
CA PRO A 241 14.25 15.69 17.88
C PRO A 241 12.96 14.89 18.14
N LEU A 242 11.88 15.17 17.38
CA LEU A 242 10.61 14.45 17.47
C LEU A 242 10.79 12.98 17.11
N LEU A 243 11.47 12.69 16.00
CA LEU A 243 11.70 11.33 15.51
C LEU A 243 12.47 10.49 16.54
N ARG A 244 13.50 11.06 17.20
CA ARG A 244 14.25 10.38 18.26
C ARG A 244 13.45 10.16 19.55
N ALA A 245 12.52 11.05 19.86
CA ALA A 245 11.77 11.02 21.11
C ALA A 245 10.57 10.07 21.08
N ALA A 246 10.01 9.83 19.89
CA ALA A 246 8.89 8.92 19.69
C ALA A 246 9.29 7.45 19.91
N GLY A 247 8.32 6.61 20.24
CA GLY A 247 8.49 5.16 20.33
C GLY A 247 8.79 4.50 18.99
N LEU A 248 8.39 5.15 17.90
CA LEU A 248 8.80 4.85 16.54
C LEU A 248 8.90 6.15 15.73
N GLY A 249 10.12 6.57 15.42
CA GLY A 249 10.38 7.69 14.50
C GLY A 249 10.62 7.20 13.08
N ILE A 250 9.92 7.77 12.11
CA ILE A 250 10.04 7.42 10.68
C ILE A 250 10.35 8.64 9.84
N ALA A 251 11.42 8.56 9.05
CA ALA A 251 11.73 9.55 8.03
C ALA A 251 11.08 9.15 6.68
N VAL A 252 10.46 10.08 5.97
CA VAL A 252 9.97 9.80 4.60
C VAL A 252 11.12 9.76 3.58
N GLY A 253 10.85 9.17 2.42
CA GLY A 253 11.86 8.88 1.39
C GLY A 253 12.53 10.10 0.76
N ASN A 254 12.01 11.31 0.97
CA ASN A 254 12.62 12.60 0.59
C ASN A 254 13.29 13.34 1.78
N ALA A 255 13.35 12.72 2.96
CA ALA A 255 13.87 13.36 4.16
C ALA A 255 15.36 13.74 4.07
N SER A 256 15.75 14.76 4.83
CA SER A 256 17.12 15.22 4.97
C SER A 256 18.02 14.13 5.60
N PRO A 257 19.35 14.21 5.42
CA PRO A 257 20.28 13.29 6.07
C PRO A 257 20.16 13.29 7.61
N ILE A 258 19.87 14.45 8.21
CA ILE A 258 19.74 14.59 9.67
C ILE A 258 18.45 13.93 10.16
N ALA A 259 17.33 14.13 9.45
CA ALA A 259 16.05 13.48 9.78
C ALA A 259 16.15 11.95 9.65
N ARG A 260 16.76 11.45 8.57
CA ARG A 260 16.98 9.99 8.38
C ARG A 260 17.86 9.38 9.45
N ALA A 261 18.94 10.06 9.82
CA ALA A 261 19.84 9.58 10.86
C ALA A 261 19.17 9.57 12.25
N ALA A 262 18.12 10.37 12.44
CA ALA A 262 17.36 10.47 13.67
C ALA A 262 16.21 9.46 13.77
N ALA A 263 15.73 8.95 12.63
CA ALA A 263 14.63 7.99 12.55
C ALA A 263 15.09 6.55 12.80
N ASP A 264 14.17 5.72 13.30
CA ASP A 264 14.34 4.28 13.42
C ASP A 264 14.19 3.58 12.05
N GLU A 265 13.32 4.13 11.19
CA GLU A 265 13.02 3.61 9.86
C GLU A 265 12.92 4.72 8.81
N VAL A 266 13.04 4.31 7.54
CA VAL A 266 12.75 5.14 6.38
C VAL A 266 11.60 4.51 5.58
N THR A 267 10.59 5.32 5.23
CA THR A 267 9.47 4.91 4.35
C THR A 267 9.62 5.50 2.94
N ALA A 268 8.65 5.27 2.06
CA ALA A 268 8.61 5.87 0.72
C ALA A 268 8.56 7.42 0.80
N SER A 269 8.82 8.11 -0.31
CA SER A 269 8.77 9.58 -0.33
C SER A 269 7.35 10.13 -0.18
N CYS A 270 7.22 11.43 0.08
CA CYS A 270 5.90 12.09 0.12
C CYS A 270 5.17 12.07 -1.23
N ASP A 271 5.89 11.89 -2.35
CA ASP A 271 5.32 11.71 -3.69
C ASP A 271 4.91 10.25 -3.99
N GLU A 272 5.34 9.31 -3.14
CA GLU A 272 5.08 7.86 -3.24
C GLU A 272 4.27 7.37 -2.02
N ASP A 273 3.42 8.23 -1.46
CA ASP A 273 2.52 7.90 -0.35
C ASP A 273 3.22 7.33 0.89
N GLY A 274 4.39 7.88 1.24
CA GLY A 274 5.23 7.43 2.35
C GLY A 274 4.51 7.35 3.70
N VAL A 275 3.65 8.31 4.00
CA VAL A 275 2.82 8.31 5.22
C VAL A 275 1.83 7.15 5.22
N ALA A 276 1.13 6.91 4.12
CA ALA A 276 0.22 5.77 3.99
C ALA A 276 0.97 4.44 4.19
N CYS A 277 2.10 4.27 3.51
CA CYS A 277 2.94 3.08 3.64
C CYS A 277 3.33 2.80 5.09
N ALA A 278 3.74 3.84 5.83
CA ALA A 278 4.15 3.74 7.22
C ALA A 278 2.98 3.41 8.15
N ILE A 279 1.84 4.11 8.01
CA ILE A 279 0.64 3.87 8.83
C ILE A 279 0.16 2.43 8.62
N TYR A 280 -0.02 2.00 7.38
CA TYR A 280 -0.49 0.64 7.12
C TYR A 280 0.50 -0.41 7.60
N ARG A 281 1.81 -0.12 7.66
CA ARG A 281 2.83 -1.07 8.12
C ARG A 281 2.76 -1.29 9.63
N HIS A 282 2.59 -0.21 10.38
CA HIS A 282 2.78 -0.21 11.84
C HIS A 282 1.49 -0.14 12.65
N ILE A 283 0.44 0.44 12.07
CA ILE A 283 -0.89 0.56 12.69
C ILE A 283 -1.86 -0.48 12.07
N GLY A 284 -1.63 -0.90 10.81
CA GLY A 284 -2.47 -1.86 10.07
C GLY A 284 -2.32 -3.34 10.45
N GLY A 285 -1.71 -3.67 11.60
CA GLY A 285 -1.36 -5.06 11.98
C GLY A 285 -2.17 -5.70 13.12
N GLY A 286 -3.19 -5.04 13.67
CA GLY A 286 -3.88 -5.48 14.88
C GLY A 286 -5.31 -6.00 14.67
N THR A 287 -5.52 -7.30 14.85
CA THR A 287 -6.81 -7.99 15.11
C THR A 287 -8.06 -7.49 14.40
N GLY A 288 -8.10 -7.60 13.07
CA GLY A 288 -9.34 -7.33 12.35
C GLY A 288 -9.23 -7.36 10.84
N MET A 289 -8.19 -7.99 10.26
CA MET A 289 -8.11 -8.14 8.81
C MET A 289 -9.30 -8.97 8.35
N LYS A 290 -10.29 -8.29 7.75
CA LYS A 290 -11.53 -8.89 7.23
C LYS A 290 -11.23 -10.00 6.23
N TYR A 291 -10.10 -9.88 5.53
CA TYR A 291 -9.66 -10.83 4.52
C TYR A 291 -8.26 -11.35 4.87
N ARG A 292 -8.09 -12.67 4.81
CA ARG A 292 -6.88 -13.41 5.18
C ARG A 292 -6.30 -14.23 4.02
N LEU A 293 -7.00 -14.27 2.88
CA LEU A 293 -6.52 -14.90 1.66
C LEU A 293 -6.88 -14.06 0.43
N LEU A 294 -5.94 -13.92 -0.48
CA LEU A 294 -6.07 -13.30 -1.79
C LEU A 294 -5.79 -14.37 -2.87
N ALA A 295 -6.80 -14.70 -3.65
CA ALA A 295 -6.69 -15.58 -4.81
C ALA A 295 -6.64 -14.77 -6.10
N LEU A 296 -5.71 -15.11 -6.99
CA LEU A 296 -5.44 -14.36 -8.22
C LEU A 296 -5.45 -15.30 -9.42
N ASP A 297 -6.23 -15.00 -10.44
CA ASP A 297 -5.97 -15.57 -11.77
C ASP A 297 -4.68 -14.99 -12.37
N LEU A 298 -4.11 -15.70 -13.34
CA LEU A 298 -2.91 -15.28 -14.06
C LEU A 298 -3.24 -14.46 -15.31
N ASP A 299 -3.96 -15.02 -16.28
CA ASP A 299 -4.01 -14.49 -17.64
C ASP A 299 -5.09 -13.43 -17.78
N GLY A 300 -4.72 -12.16 -18.02
CA GLY A 300 -5.70 -11.07 -18.07
C GLY A 300 -6.04 -10.51 -16.69
N THR A 301 -5.44 -11.07 -15.64
CA THR A 301 -5.53 -10.59 -14.25
C THR A 301 -4.16 -10.16 -13.73
N LEU A 302 -3.27 -11.11 -13.41
CA LEU A 302 -1.94 -10.79 -12.88
C LEU A 302 -0.92 -10.46 -13.98
N LEU A 303 -1.06 -11.12 -15.12
CA LEU A 303 -0.25 -10.92 -16.32
C LEU A 303 -0.93 -9.86 -17.20
N ASN A 304 -0.18 -8.83 -17.55
CA ASN A 304 -0.61 -7.80 -18.50
C ASN A 304 -0.68 -8.34 -19.94
N SER A 305 -1.03 -7.48 -20.90
CA SER A 305 -1.12 -7.85 -22.33
C SER A 305 0.21 -8.37 -22.92
N ARG A 306 1.35 -8.02 -22.30
CA ARG A 306 2.69 -8.51 -22.66
C ARG A 306 3.10 -9.80 -21.93
N LYS A 307 2.20 -10.40 -21.14
CA LYS A 307 2.45 -11.60 -20.32
C LYS A 307 3.52 -11.39 -19.24
N GLU A 308 3.56 -10.18 -18.68
CA GLU A 308 4.49 -9.78 -17.63
C GLU A 308 3.73 -9.42 -16.34
N VAL A 309 4.33 -9.66 -15.18
CA VAL A 309 3.87 -9.09 -13.90
C VAL A 309 4.69 -7.84 -13.60
N THR A 310 4.01 -6.70 -13.47
CA THR A 310 4.67 -5.40 -13.26
C THR A 310 5.36 -5.32 -11.89
N PRO A 311 6.39 -4.46 -11.75
CA PRO A 311 7.02 -4.23 -10.44
C PRO A 311 6.05 -3.78 -9.36
N GLU A 312 5.05 -2.97 -9.72
CA GLU A 312 4.03 -2.46 -8.79
C GLU A 312 3.13 -3.58 -8.25
N VAL A 313 2.65 -4.47 -9.13
CA VAL A 313 1.90 -5.66 -8.71
C VAL A 313 2.75 -6.53 -7.78
N LYS A 314 4.03 -6.78 -8.11
CA LYS A 314 4.93 -7.53 -7.20
C LYS A 314 5.10 -6.83 -5.84
N GLN A 315 5.14 -5.51 -5.81
CA GLN A 315 5.23 -4.72 -4.57
C GLN A 315 3.96 -4.88 -3.72
N ALA A 316 2.79 -4.76 -4.33
CA ALA A 316 1.50 -4.94 -3.66
C ALA A 316 1.34 -6.36 -3.08
N LEU A 317 1.78 -7.40 -3.80
CA LEU A 317 1.76 -8.78 -3.31
C LEU A 317 2.68 -8.98 -2.09
N ARG A 318 3.90 -8.43 -2.12
CA ARG A 318 4.78 -8.44 -0.93
C ARG A 318 4.10 -7.74 0.25
N TRP A 319 3.57 -6.55 -0.01
CA TRP A 319 2.93 -5.72 1.00
C TRP A 319 1.77 -6.43 1.70
N VAL A 320 0.91 -7.12 0.95
CA VAL A 320 -0.24 -7.83 1.55
C VAL A 320 0.20 -9.11 2.26
N LYS A 321 1.21 -9.81 1.74
CA LYS A 321 1.76 -11.03 2.37
C LYS A 321 2.46 -10.72 3.69
N GLU A 322 3.20 -9.62 3.77
CA GLU A 322 3.83 -9.14 5.02
C GLU A 322 2.80 -8.83 6.14
N ARG A 323 1.52 -8.64 5.78
CA ARG A 323 0.40 -8.46 6.71
C ARG A 323 -0.29 -9.76 7.12
N GLY A 324 0.28 -10.90 6.74
CA GLY A 324 -0.24 -12.22 7.10
C GLY A 324 -1.40 -12.69 6.23
N VAL A 325 -1.59 -12.11 5.05
CA VAL A 325 -2.56 -12.59 4.05
C VAL A 325 -1.90 -13.65 3.17
N HIS A 326 -2.55 -14.80 3.03
CA HIS A 326 -2.12 -15.82 2.08
C HIS A 326 -2.42 -15.37 0.66
N VAL A 327 -1.40 -15.26 -0.18
CA VAL A 327 -1.56 -14.93 -1.60
C VAL A 327 -1.42 -16.21 -2.40
N VAL A 328 -2.43 -16.59 -3.19
CA VAL A 328 -2.42 -17.86 -3.94
C VAL A 328 -2.82 -17.66 -5.39
N LEU A 329 -2.25 -18.47 -6.27
CA LEU A 329 -2.65 -18.50 -7.67
C LEU A 329 -3.83 -19.45 -7.87
N SER A 330 -4.76 -19.06 -8.75
CA SER A 330 -5.92 -19.87 -9.15
C SER A 330 -6.14 -19.76 -10.65
N THR A 331 -5.58 -20.70 -11.41
CA THR A 331 -5.42 -20.57 -12.87
C THR A 331 -5.94 -21.76 -13.67
N GLY A 332 -6.27 -21.51 -14.95
CA GLY A 332 -6.57 -22.53 -15.96
C GLY A 332 -5.37 -23.39 -16.39
N ARG A 333 -4.14 -22.93 -16.12
CA ARG A 333 -2.88 -23.58 -16.50
C ARG A 333 -2.58 -24.83 -15.70
N ILE A 334 -1.83 -25.77 -16.29
CA ILE A 334 -1.37 -26.97 -15.57
C ILE A 334 -0.33 -26.61 -14.51
N VAL A 335 -0.11 -27.52 -13.55
CA VAL A 335 0.83 -27.36 -12.44
C VAL A 335 2.20 -26.85 -12.86
N GLY A 336 2.85 -27.51 -13.83
CA GLY A 336 4.21 -27.12 -14.24
C GLY A 336 4.30 -25.70 -14.79
N GLU A 337 3.29 -25.26 -15.56
CA GLU A 337 3.24 -23.87 -16.04
C GLU A 337 2.95 -22.87 -14.92
N ALA A 338 1.95 -23.16 -14.07
CA ALA A 338 1.59 -22.29 -12.96
C ALA A 338 2.76 -22.10 -11.98
N ALA A 339 3.53 -23.17 -11.76
CA ALA A 339 4.69 -23.19 -10.87
C ALA A 339 5.80 -22.21 -11.32
N GLU A 340 6.01 -22.03 -12.62
CA GLU A 340 7.00 -21.06 -13.12
C GLU A 340 6.70 -19.65 -12.66
N PHE A 341 5.42 -19.23 -12.76
CA PHE A 341 5.00 -17.92 -12.29
C PHE A 341 5.03 -17.83 -10.77
N ALA A 342 4.50 -18.84 -10.06
CA ALA A 342 4.47 -18.84 -8.61
C ALA A 342 5.85 -18.71 -7.97
N ARG A 343 6.87 -19.38 -8.53
CA ARG A 343 8.26 -19.30 -8.02
C ARG A 343 8.87 -17.91 -8.11
N GLU A 344 8.40 -17.07 -9.03
CA GLU A 344 8.88 -15.68 -9.20
C GLU A 344 8.05 -14.64 -8.44
N LEU A 345 6.93 -15.07 -7.84
CA LEU A 345 5.96 -14.18 -7.24
C LEU A 345 5.96 -14.25 -5.71
N PRO A 346 5.60 -13.16 -5.03
CA PRO A 346 5.38 -13.14 -3.58
C PRO A 346 4.07 -13.86 -3.18
N CYS A 347 3.91 -15.13 -3.57
CA CYS A 347 2.74 -15.95 -3.25
C CYS A 347 3.10 -17.16 -2.38
N GLU A 348 2.10 -17.89 -1.91
CA GLU A 348 2.28 -19.17 -1.23
C GLU A 348 2.66 -20.26 -2.22
N ASP A 349 3.18 -21.36 -1.69
CA ASP A 349 3.55 -22.53 -2.49
C ASP A 349 2.33 -23.28 -3.04
N LEU A 350 1.18 -23.18 -2.37
CA LEU A 350 -0.07 -23.82 -2.79
C LEU A 350 -0.79 -23.02 -3.88
N MET A 351 -1.23 -23.73 -4.91
CA MET A 351 -1.94 -23.17 -6.06
C MET A 351 -3.17 -24.00 -6.41
N VAL A 352 -4.20 -23.33 -6.94
CA VAL A 352 -5.29 -23.96 -7.71
C VAL A 352 -4.90 -23.92 -9.18
N THR A 353 -4.97 -25.06 -9.85
CA THR A 353 -4.49 -25.25 -11.23
C THR A 353 -5.50 -26.02 -12.07
N ALA A 354 -5.24 -26.08 -13.37
CA ALA A 354 -6.05 -26.80 -14.36
C ALA A 354 -7.55 -26.43 -14.29
N GLY A 355 -7.85 -25.15 -14.03
CA GLY A 355 -9.23 -24.64 -13.96
C GLY A 355 -9.99 -25.09 -12.70
N GLY A 356 -9.28 -25.44 -11.62
CA GLY A 356 -9.89 -25.91 -10.37
C GLY A 356 -10.00 -27.41 -10.24
N THR A 357 -9.33 -28.17 -11.11
CA THR A 357 -9.29 -29.64 -11.04
C THR A 357 -8.10 -30.17 -10.25
N ALA A 358 -7.14 -29.32 -9.87
CA ALA A 358 -6.03 -29.73 -9.02
C ALA A 358 -5.57 -28.64 -8.04
N ILE A 359 -5.22 -29.06 -6.83
CA ILE A 359 -4.46 -28.28 -5.85
C ILE A 359 -3.04 -28.87 -5.82
N ALA A 360 -2.03 -28.03 -6.05
CA ALA A 360 -0.64 -28.45 -6.17
C ALA A 360 0.34 -27.48 -5.52
N THR A 361 1.57 -27.92 -5.32
CA THR A 361 2.70 -27.11 -4.84
C THR A 361 3.56 -26.62 -6.00
N ALA A 362 4.03 -25.37 -5.93
CA ALA A 362 4.88 -24.75 -6.95
C ALA A 362 6.35 -25.20 -6.87
N SER A 363 6.82 -25.51 -5.66
CA SER A 363 8.20 -25.85 -5.34
C SER A 363 8.66 -27.18 -5.93
N ASP A 364 7.80 -28.20 -5.88
CA ASP A 364 8.08 -29.57 -6.35
C ASP A 364 7.05 -30.12 -7.35
N GLU A 365 6.14 -29.27 -7.83
CA GLU A 365 5.08 -29.61 -8.81
C GLU A 365 4.17 -30.77 -8.36
N ARG A 366 4.05 -31.02 -7.04
CA ARG A 366 3.28 -32.13 -6.51
C ARG A 366 1.79 -31.80 -6.42
N ILE A 367 0.97 -32.63 -7.07
CA ILE A 367 -0.49 -32.59 -6.92
C ILE A 367 -0.87 -33.18 -5.55
N LEU A 368 -1.49 -32.37 -4.71
CA LEU A 368 -1.97 -32.77 -3.39
C LEU A 368 -3.38 -33.34 -3.45
N GLN A 369 -4.20 -32.78 -4.34
CA GLN A 369 -5.57 -33.19 -4.55
C GLN A 369 -5.94 -32.93 -6.00
N SER A 370 -6.57 -33.90 -6.66
CA SER A 370 -7.13 -33.76 -8.01
C SER A 370 -8.57 -34.24 -8.06
N TRP A 371 -9.33 -33.69 -8.99
CA TRP A 371 -10.63 -34.17 -9.43
C TRP A 371 -10.49 -34.51 -10.90
N ASP A 372 -10.64 -35.80 -11.21
CA ASP A 372 -10.37 -36.32 -12.54
C ASP A 372 -11.60 -37.03 -13.11
N MET A 373 -11.77 -36.92 -14.42
CA MET A 373 -12.67 -37.79 -15.17
C MET A 373 -12.12 -39.22 -15.13
N PRO A 374 -12.94 -40.23 -14.77
CA PRO A 374 -12.52 -41.61 -14.82
C PRO A 374 -12.03 -41.98 -16.23
N CYS A 375 -11.00 -42.83 -16.31
CA CYS A 375 -10.39 -43.30 -17.56
C CYS A 375 -11.39 -43.56 -18.70
N GLU A 376 -12.47 -44.30 -18.44
CA GLU A 376 -13.46 -44.63 -19.47
C GLU A 376 -14.22 -43.42 -20.03
N ILE A 377 -14.54 -42.45 -19.18
CA ILE A 377 -15.22 -41.21 -19.59
C ILE A 377 -14.20 -40.29 -20.27
N GLY A 378 -13.03 -40.10 -19.66
CA GLY A 378 -11.97 -39.27 -20.19
C GLY A 378 -11.54 -39.72 -21.59
N ALA A 379 -11.34 -41.02 -21.80
CA ALA A 379 -10.99 -41.56 -23.11
C ALA A 379 -12.07 -41.30 -24.18
N LYS A 380 -13.36 -41.39 -23.82
CA LYS A 380 -14.47 -41.06 -24.74
C LYS A 380 -14.49 -39.58 -25.12
N VAL A 381 -14.26 -38.70 -24.13
CA VAL A 381 -14.16 -37.25 -24.39
C VAL A 381 -12.99 -36.96 -25.33
N VAL A 382 -11.83 -37.57 -25.08
CA VAL A 382 -10.63 -37.40 -25.91
C VAL A 382 -10.84 -37.96 -27.31
N GLU A 383 -11.49 -39.10 -27.46
CA GLU A 383 -11.82 -39.71 -28.75
C GLU A 383 -12.70 -38.80 -29.62
N ALA A 384 -13.68 -38.14 -28.99
CA ALA A 384 -14.58 -37.19 -29.64
C ALA A 384 -13.86 -35.93 -30.18
N VAL A 385 -12.67 -35.59 -29.69
CA VAL A 385 -11.89 -34.44 -30.17
C VAL A 385 -10.67 -34.82 -31.00
N GLN A 386 -9.94 -35.89 -30.63
CA GLN A 386 -8.65 -36.21 -31.25
C GLN A 386 -8.75 -36.62 -32.72
N SER A 387 -9.92 -37.12 -33.14
CA SER A 387 -10.20 -37.62 -34.50
C SER A 387 -10.52 -36.51 -35.50
N ARG A 388 -10.34 -35.25 -35.10
CA ARG A 388 -10.87 -34.07 -35.81
C ARG A 388 -9.78 -33.01 -36.00
N PRO A 389 -9.96 -32.07 -36.94
CA PRO A 389 -9.03 -30.96 -37.14
C PRO A 389 -9.16 -29.89 -36.04
N VAL A 390 -9.02 -30.31 -34.78
CA VAL A 390 -9.02 -29.44 -33.60
C VAL A 390 -7.72 -29.63 -32.85
N ARG A 391 -7.21 -28.54 -32.29
CA ARG A 391 -6.04 -28.57 -31.41
C ARG A 391 -6.50 -28.95 -30.03
N VAL A 392 -5.78 -29.85 -29.38
CA VAL A 392 -6.14 -30.41 -28.08
C VAL A 392 -4.98 -30.31 -27.09
N MET A 393 -5.33 -30.03 -25.83
CA MET A 393 -4.45 -30.25 -24.69
C MET A 393 -5.20 -31.11 -23.68
N ILE A 394 -4.70 -32.32 -23.44
CA ILE A 394 -5.34 -33.30 -22.55
C ILE A 394 -4.52 -33.42 -21.28
N TYR A 395 -5.05 -32.94 -20.17
CA TYR A 395 -4.36 -32.85 -18.90
C TYR A 395 -4.57 -34.17 -18.16
N VAL A 396 -3.49 -34.81 -17.76
CA VAL A 396 -3.48 -36.07 -17.00
C VAL A 396 -2.47 -35.90 -15.87
N GLY A 397 -2.99 -35.58 -14.67
CA GLY A 397 -2.15 -35.20 -13.54
C GLY A 397 -1.28 -34.00 -13.89
N SER A 398 0.04 -34.15 -13.80
CA SER A 398 1.02 -33.09 -14.12
C SER A 398 1.48 -33.08 -15.59
N LYS A 399 0.94 -33.97 -16.43
CA LYS A 399 1.33 -34.10 -17.85
C LYS A 399 0.25 -33.61 -18.79
N ILE A 400 0.68 -33.10 -19.95
CA ILE A 400 -0.22 -32.71 -21.04
C ILE A 400 -0.01 -33.65 -22.22
N TYR A 401 -1.02 -34.43 -22.56
CA TYR A 401 -1.02 -35.25 -23.76
C TYR A 401 -1.55 -34.43 -24.94
N ILE A 402 -0.80 -34.46 -26.04
CA ILE A 402 -1.16 -33.78 -27.29
C ILE A 402 -0.88 -34.69 -28.49
N ASN A 403 -1.61 -34.48 -29.58
CA ASN A 403 -1.33 -35.16 -30.85
C ASN A 403 -0.37 -34.34 -31.72
N GLU A 404 0.17 -34.94 -32.78
CA GLU A 404 1.13 -34.26 -33.66
C GLU A 404 0.53 -33.03 -34.36
N TYR A 405 -0.77 -33.06 -34.65
CA TYR A 405 -1.47 -31.89 -35.20
C TYR A 405 -1.40 -30.69 -34.25
N SER A 406 -1.69 -30.91 -32.97
CA SER A 406 -1.66 -29.87 -31.92
C SER A 406 -0.23 -29.46 -31.58
N ASN A 407 0.70 -30.42 -31.56
CA ASN A 407 2.12 -30.19 -31.28
C ASN A 407 2.77 -29.22 -32.26
N ARG A 408 2.44 -29.30 -33.56
CA ARG A 408 2.94 -28.37 -34.59
C ARG A 408 2.59 -26.91 -34.30
N ASP A 409 1.40 -26.66 -33.79
CA ASP A 409 0.93 -25.31 -33.47
C ASP A 409 1.48 -24.82 -32.11
N PHE A 410 1.31 -25.63 -31.06
CA PHE A 410 1.72 -25.22 -29.72
C PHE A 410 3.23 -25.04 -29.59
N VAL A 411 4.06 -25.80 -30.33
CA VAL A 411 5.51 -25.57 -30.33
C VAL A 411 5.91 -24.23 -30.95
N ALA A 412 5.17 -23.78 -31.96
CA ALA A 412 5.47 -22.50 -32.61
C ALA A 412 5.02 -21.31 -31.76
N ASN A 413 3.93 -21.47 -30.99
CA ASN A 413 3.17 -20.36 -30.43
C ASN A 413 3.15 -20.30 -28.89
N TYR A 414 3.39 -21.42 -28.19
CA TYR A 414 3.56 -21.44 -26.74
C TYR A 414 5.06 -21.47 -26.42
N ARG A 415 5.50 -20.61 -25.49
CA ARG A 415 6.92 -20.45 -25.12
C ARG A 415 7.21 -20.75 -23.65
N VAL A 416 6.21 -21.18 -22.89
CA VAL A 416 6.32 -21.43 -21.45
C VAL A 416 7.03 -22.77 -21.25
N GLU A 417 8.18 -22.78 -20.58
CA GLU A 417 9.05 -23.97 -20.49
C GLU A 417 8.32 -25.14 -19.81
N GLY A 418 7.49 -24.85 -18.80
CA GLY A 418 6.70 -25.81 -18.04
C GLY A 418 5.68 -26.57 -18.89
N PHE A 419 5.18 -25.96 -19.97
CA PHE A 419 4.37 -26.65 -20.99
C PHE A 419 5.22 -27.67 -21.74
N HIS A 420 6.38 -27.24 -22.25
CA HIS A 420 7.25 -28.09 -23.06
C HIS A 420 7.89 -29.23 -22.27
N ALA A 421 8.21 -29.01 -20.99
CA ALA A 421 8.80 -30.01 -20.10
C ALA A 421 7.80 -31.12 -19.72
N ASN A 422 6.49 -30.81 -19.74
CA ASN A 422 5.44 -31.71 -19.27
C ASN A 422 4.55 -32.28 -20.39
N LYS A 423 4.77 -31.89 -21.64
CA LYS A 423 4.01 -32.44 -22.76
C LYS A 423 4.47 -33.86 -23.15
N ILE A 424 3.51 -34.67 -23.57
CA ILE A 424 3.72 -36.00 -24.14
C ILE A 424 3.00 -36.02 -25.49
N VAL A 425 3.75 -36.28 -26.56
CA VAL A 425 3.22 -36.31 -27.92
C VAL A 425 2.91 -37.76 -28.29
N VAL A 426 1.64 -38.06 -28.57
CA VAL A 426 1.18 -39.40 -28.99
C VAL A 426 0.14 -39.28 -30.10
N GLU A 427 0.10 -40.23 -31.02
CA GLU A 427 -0.87 -40.24 -32.12
C GLU A 427 -2.29 -40.53 -31.63
N ASP A 428 -2.44 -41.55 -30.77
CA ASP A 428 -3.72 -41.97 -30.19
C ASP A 428 -3.74 -41.72 -28.67
N ILE A 429 -4.19 -40.53 -28.28
CA ILE A 429 -4.25 -40.12 -26.87
C ILE A 429 -5.27 -40.96 -26.12
N ALA A 430 -6.45 -41.20 -26.69
CA ALA A 430 -7.51 -42.01 -26.08
C ALA A 430 -7.06 -43.47 -25.87
N GLY A 431 -6.32 -44.04 -26.82
CA GLY A 431 -5.69 -45.35 -26.69
C GLY A 431 -4.68 -45.40 -25.55
N GLU A 432 -3.80 -44.40 -25.44
CA GLU A 432 -2.80 -44.33 -24.37
C GLU A 432 -3.45 -44.16 -22.98
N ILE A 433 -4.53 -43.38 -22.89
CA ILE A 433 -5.34 -43.24 -21.67
C ILE A 433 -5.90 -44.60 -21.23
N ARG A 434 -6.55 -45.32 -22.15
CA ARG A 434 -7.14 -46.64 -21.85
C ARG A 434 -6.09 -47.66 -21.44
N LYS A 435 -5.01 -47.74 -22.22
CA LYS A 435 -3.92 -48.70 -22.03
C LYS A 435 -3.26 -48.58 -20.65
N ASN A 436 -3.09 -47.35 -20.15
CA ASN A 436 -2.44 -47.10 -18.87
C ASN A 436 -3.42 -46.78 -17.73
N HIS A 437 -4.73 -46.91 -17.97
CA HIS A 437 -5.80 -46.60 -17.02
C HIS A 437 -5.70 -45.19 -16.41
N LEU A 438 -5.41 -44.20 -17.26
CA LEU A 438 -5.18 -42.82 -16.82
C LEU A 438 -6.50 -42.10 -16.61
N ASN A 439 -6.65 -41.41 -15.48
CA ASN A 439 -7.76 -40.48 -15.30
C ASN A 439 -7.41 -39.13 -15.94
N VAL A 440 -8.40 -38.48 -16.54
CA VAL A 440 -8.20 -37.24 -17.29
C VAL A 440 -8.65 -36.06 -16.44
N THR A 441 -7.74 -35.16 -16.13
CA THR A 441 -7.97 -34.00 -15.27
C THR A 441 -8.77 -32.91 -16.00
N LYS A 442 -8.40 -32.60 -17.25
CA LYS A 442 -9.04 -31.56 -18.08
C LYS A 442 -8.82 -31.86 -19.56
N VAL A 443 -9.80 -31.53 -20.40
CA VAL A 443 -9.65 -31.51 -21.86
C VAL A 443 -9.86 -30.09 -22.35
N TYR A 444 -8.90 -29.53 -23.06
CA TYR A 444 -9.04 -28.27 -23.79
C TYR A 444 -9.03 -28.56 -25.29
N ALA A 445 -9.98 -27.97 -26.02
CA ALA A 445 -10.08 -28.07 -27.47
C ALA A 445 -10.24 -26.68 -28.10
N LEU A 446 -9.51 -26.42 -29.18
CA LEU A 446 -9.49 -25.16 -29.92
C LEU A 446 -9.58 -25.46 -31.43
N GLY A 447 -10.55 -24.86 -32.11
CA GLY A 447 -10.80 -25.12 -33.53
C GLY A 447 -12.00 -24.38 -34.09
N GLU A 448 -12.42 -24.75 -35.30
CA GLU A 448 -13.59 -24.15 -35.93
C GLU A 448 -14.88 -24.54 -35.20
N ARG A 449 -15.78 -23.55 -35.04
CA ARG A 449 -17.04 -23.69 -34.29
C ARG A 449 -17.86 -24.91 -34.70
N GLU A 450 -18.00 -25.17 -36.00
CA GLU A 450 -18.81 -26.29 -36.49
C GLU A 450 -18.23 -27.65 -36.07
N VAL A 451 -16.89 -27.79 -36.10
CA VAL A 451 -16.18 -29.00 -35.71
C VAL A 451 -16.27 -29.22 -34.19
N LEU A 452 -16.18 -28.14 -33.41
CA LEU A 452 -16.35 -28.20 -31.96
C LEU A 452 -17.78 -28.57 -31.56
N GLU A 453 -18.81 -28.03 -32.22
CA GLU A 453 -20.20 -28.38 -31.94
C GLU A 453 -20.51 -29.84 -32.24
N GLN A 454 -19.94 -30.39 -33.32
CA GLN A 454 -20.02 -31.82 -33.58
C GLN A 454 -19.39 -32.63 -32.41
N ALA A 455 -18.38 -32.10 -31.72
CA ALA A 455 -17.62 -32.84 -30.70
C ALA A 455 -18.42 -32.80 -29.41
N LEU A 456 -18.93 -31.62 -29.09
CA LEU A 456 -19.87 -31.40 -28.01
C LEU A 456 -21.13 -32.24 -28.16
N ALA A 457 -21.62 -32.51 -29.39
CA ALA A 457 -22.76 -33.41 -29.60
C ALA A 457 -22.49 -34.85 -29.12
N GLU A 458 -21.25 -35.34 -29.21
CA GLU A 458 -20.83 -36.65 -28.70
C GLU A 458 -20.49 -36.61 -27.20
N ILE A 459 -20.02 -35.47 -26.69
CA ILE A 459 -19.60 -35.30 -25.29
C ILE A 459 -20.79 -35.03 -24.37
N ARG A 460 -21.76 -34.20 -24.77
CA ARG A 460 -22.93 -33.79 -23.95
C ARG A 460 -23.73 -34.97 -23.35
N PRO A 461 -23.90 -36.12 -24.04
CA PRO A 461 -24.56 -37.29 -23.44
C PRO A 461 -23.76 -38.01 -22.35
N LEU A 462 -22.46 -37.74 -22.20
CA LEU A 462 -21.61 -38.40 -21.22
C LEU A 462 -21.90 -37.83 -19.81
N PRO A 463 -22.04 -38.70 -18.79
CA PRO A 463 -22.35 -38.25 -17.44
C PRO A 463 -21.11 -37.69 -16.75
N GLY A 464 -21.34 -36.82 -15.77
CA GLY A 464 -20.28 -36.39 -14.84
C GLY A 464 -19.27 -35.43 -15.46
N LEU A 465 -19.71 -34.58 -16.39
CA LEU A 465 -18.89 -33.56 -17.04
C LEU A 465 -19.44 -32.15 -16.80
N THR A 466 -18.55 -31.18 -16.72
CA THR A 466 -18.82 -29.74 -16.85
C THR A 466 -18.17 -29.26 -18.13
N ILE A 467 -18.91 -28.48 -18.94
CA ILE A 467 -18.42 -27.90 -20.19
C ILE A 467 -18.36 -26.40 -20.02
N THR A 468 -17.20 -25.80 -20.21
CA THR A 468 -17.01 -24.33 -20.19
C THR A 468 -16.39 -23.88 -21.51
N SER A 469 -16.46 -22.58 -21.81
CA SER A 469 -15.89 -21.98 -23.01
C SER A 469 -15.48 -20.55 -22.70
N SER A 470 -14.38 -20.09 -23.31
CA SER A 470 -13.89 -18.71 -23.20
C SER A 470 -14.04 -17.93 -24.51
N GLY A 471 -14.64 -18.55 -25.54
CA GLY A 471 -14.77 -17.98 -26.88
C GLY A 471 -15.44 -18.96 -27.85
N SER A 472 -15.92 -18.45 -28.98
CA SER A 472 -16.66 -19.28 -29.97
C SER A 472 -15.81 -20.34 -30.67
N ASP A 473 -14.50 -20.32 -30.47
CA ASP A 473 -13.49 -21.17 -31.09
C ASP A 473 -12.86 -22.16 -30.11
N ASN A 474 -13.31 -22.24 -28.85
CA ASN A 474 -12.77 -23.18 -27.87
C ASN A 474 -13.82 -23.73 -26.89
N PHE A 475 -13.49 -24.86 -26.26
CA PHE A 475 -14.16 -25.32 -25.05
C PHE A 475 -13.19 -26.07 -24.13
N GLU A 476 -13.58 -26.16 -22.86
CA GLU A 476 -12.96 -26.97 -21.82
C GLU A 476 -13.95 -27.99 -21.28
N ILE A 477 -13.48 -29.20 -21.03
CA ILE A 477 -14.21 -30.25 -20.33
C ILE A 477 -13.49 -30.55 -19.02
N LEU A 478 -14.25 -30.43 -17.95
CA LEU A 478 -13.84 -30.70 -16.58
C LEU A 478 -14.73 -31.82 -16.01
N PRO A 479 -14.27 -32.60 -15.03
CA PRO A 479 -15.16 -33.46 -14.26
C PRO A 479 -16.26 -32.65 -13.57
N ALA A 480 -17.46 -33.23 -13.48
CA ALA A 480 -18.62 -32.56 -12.91
C ALA A 480 -18.34 -32.08 -11.49
N GLY A 481 -18.60 -30.79 -11.26
CA GLY A 481 -18.39 -30.15 -9.97
C GLY A 481 -16.92 -29.92 -9.60
N ALA A 482 -15.99 -29.98 -10.54
CA ALA A 482 -14.67 -29.39 -10.40
C ALA A 482 -14.67 -27.99 -11.04
N ASP A 483 -14.28 -26.98 -10.26
CA ASP A 483 -14.18 -25.59 -10.68
C ASP A 483 -13.24 -24.82 -9.73
N LYS A 484 -12.79 -23.62 -10.16
CA LYS A 484 -11.88 -22.79 -9.37
C LYS A 484 -12.45 -22.43 -8.00
N GLY A 485 -13.76 -22.24 -7.86
CA GLY A 485 -14.40 -21.84 -6.60
C GLY A 485 -14.37 -22.94 -5.53
N ARG A 486 -14.67 -24.18 -5.92
CA ARG A 486 -14.60 -25.34 -5.03
C ARG A 486 -13.16 -25.67 -4.64
N ALA A 487 -12.24 -25.64 -5.60
CA ALA A 487 -10.84 -25.85 -5.33
C ALA A 487 -10.27 -24.75 -4.42
N LEU A 488 -10.63 -23.49 -4.65
CA LEU A 488 -10.23 -22.37 -3.80
C LEU A 488 -10.80 -22.50 -2.38
N THR A 489 -12.07 -22.90 -2.25
CA THR A 489 -12.70 -23.15 -0.94
C THR A 489 -11.93 -24.23 -0.18
N ARG A 490 -11.61 -25.35 -0.86
CA ARG A 490 -10.82 -26.45 -0.29
C ARG A 490 -9.41 -26.01 0.10
N LEU A 491 -8.74 -25.23 -0.74
CA LEU A 491 -7.43 -24.67 -0.43
C LEU A 491 -7.50 -23.73 0.78
N GLY A 492 -8.55 -22.92 0.89
CA GLY A 492 -8.78 -22.06 2.05
C GLY A 492 -8.95 -22.83 3.36
N GLU A 493 -9.66 -23.97 3.34
CA GLU A 493 -9.74 -24.88 4.49
C GLU A 493 -8.35 -25.36 4.94
N MET A 494 -7.45 -25.64 3.99
CA MET A 494 -6.07 -26.05 4.30
C MET A 494 -5.29 -24.94 5.03
N PHE A 495 -5.62 -23.67 4.78
CA PHE A 495 -5.07 -22.50 5.46
C PHE A 495 -5.86 -22.08 6.71
N GLY A 496 -7.00 -22.72 7.02
CA GLY A 496 -7.89 -22.29 8.11
C GLY A 496 -8.52 -20.92 7.86
N VAL A 497 -8.87 -20.63 6.60
CA VAL A 497 -9.54 -19.40 6.15
C VAL A 497 -10.90 -19.76 5.57
N THR A 498 -11.95 -19.08 6.04
CA THR A 498 -13.32 -19.27 5.53
C THR A 498 -13.55 -18.46 4.26
N PRO A 499 -14.49 -18.84 3.37
CA PRO A 499 -14.71 -18.09 2.13
C PRO A 499 -15.06 -16.62 2.36
N ALA A 500 -15.72 -16.27 3.47
CA ALA A 500 -16.03 -14.90 3.85
C ALA A 500 -14.78 -14.03 4.09
N GLU A 501 -13.65 -14.65 4.47
CA GLU A 501 -12.35 -14.04 4.70
C GLU A 501 -11.46 -14.07 3.44
N MET A 502 -12.00 -14.40 2.26
CA MET A 502 -11.25 -14.45 1.01
C MET A 502 -11.60 -13.30 0.07
N VAL A 503 -10.59 -12.87 -0.69
CA VAL A 503 -10.69 -12.02 -1.87
C VAL A 503 -10.30 -12.86 -3.09
N ALA A 504 -11.02 -12.72 -4.20
CA ALA A 504 -10.64 -13.31 -5.47
C ALA A 504 -10.69 -12.27 -6.58
N ILE A 505 -9.66 -12.23 -7.42
CA ILE A 505 -9.55 -11.33 -8.58
C ILE A 505 -9.45 -12.17 -9.84
N GLY A 506 -10.29 -11.84 -10.83
CA GLY A 506 -10.34 -12.51 -12.14
C GLY A 506 -10.87 -11.60 -13.24
N ASP A 507 -10.79 -12.06 -14.49
CA ASP A 507 -11.19 -11.29 -15.68
C ASP A 507 -12.05 -12.05 -16.68
N SER A 508 -12.17 -13.37 -16.58
CA SER A 508 -12.91 -14.19 -17.55
C SER A 508 -13.98 -15.09 -16.93
N ASP A 509 -14.84 -15.67 -17.78
CA ASP A 509 -15.91 -16.60 -17.37
C ASP A 509 -15.43 -17.76 -16.49
N ASN A 510 -14.20 -18.26 -16.67
CA ASN A 510 -13.66 -19.36 -15.87
C ASN A 510 -13.33 -18.95 -14.41
N ASP A 511 -13.36 -17.65 -14.12
CA ASP A 511 -13.19 -17.08 -12.77
C ASP A 511 -14.51 -16.91 -12.03
N ALA A 512 -15.66 -17.02 -12.74
CA ALA A 512 -16.97 -16.73 -12.17
C ALA A 512 -17.27 -17.58 -10.91
N GLU A 513 -16.93 -18.87 -10.91
CA GLU A 513 -17.14 -19.72 -9.73
C GLU A 513 -16.20 -19.34 -8.57
N MET A 514 -14.98 -18.89 -8.87
CA MET A 514 -14.06 -18.39 -7.86
C MET A 514 -14.59 -17.11 -7.22
N LEU A 515 -15.10 -16.17 -8.02
CA LEU A 515 -15.69 -14.92 -7.53
C LEU A 515 -16.95 -15.20 -6.69
N ARG A 516 -17.82 -16.12 -7.12
CA ARG A 516 -19.02 -16.50 -6.35
C ARG A 516 -18.70 -17.16 -5.02
N ALA A 517 -17.57 -17.85 -4.92
CA ALA A 517 -17.19 -18.57 -3.70
C ALA A 517 -16.76 -17.63 -2.56
N VAL A 518 -16.21 -16.44 -2.86
CA VAL A 518 -15.50 -15.62 -1.86
C VAL A 518 -16.33 -14.47 -1.27
N GLY A 519 -15.89 -13.97 -0.11
CA GLY A 519 -16.50 -12.83 0.58
C GLY A 519 -16.35 -11.50 -0.17
N MET A 520 -15.28 -11.36 -0.95
CA MET A 520 -14.99 -10.18 -1.78
C MET A 520 -14.56 -10.56 -3.20
N PRO A 521 -15.51 -10.70 -4.13
CA PRO A 521 -15.21 -10.85 -5.55
C PRO A 521 -14.79 -9.53 -6.18
N VAL A 522 -13.71 -9.56 -6.95
CA VAL A 522 -13.16 -8.42 -7.69
C VAL A 522 -13.04 -8.78 -9.16
N ALA A 523 -13.56 -7.92 -10.03
CA ALA A 523 -13.38 -8.03 -11.48
C ALA A 523 -12.34 -7.03 -11.97
N MET A 524 -11.50 -7.46 -12.91
CA MET A 524 -10.56 -6.57 -13.60
C MET A 524 -11.28 -5.60 -14.55
N GLY A 525 -10.64 -4.47 -14.86
CA GLY A 525 -11.18 -3.48 -15.79
C GLY A 525 -11.42 -4.03 -17.21
N ASN A 526 -10.59 -4.98 -17.64
CA ASN A 526 -10.71 -5.71 -18.91
C ASN A 526 -11.71 -6.88 -18.86
N ALA A 527 -12.36 -7.14 -17.73
CA ALA A 527 -13.32 -8.24 -17.63
C ALA A 527 -14.59 -7.99 -18.46
N ASP A 528 -15.26 -9.07 -18.86
CA ASP A 528 -16.57 -8.98 -19.51
C ASP A 528 -17.66 -8.47 -18.55
N ALA A 529 -18.83 -8.13 -19.11
CA ALA A 529 -19.93 -7.57 -18.33
C ALA A 529 -20.51 -8.57 -17.32
N ALA A 530 -20.58 -9.85 -17.67
CA ALA A 530 -21.18 -10.88 -16.82
C ALA A 530 -20.33 -11.09 -15.56
N LEU A 531 -19.00 -11.07 -15.68
CA LEU A 531 -18.10 -11.18 -14.54
C LEU A 531 -18.11 -9.91 -13.67
N LYS A 532 -18.17 -8.71 -14.29
CA LYS A 532 -18.30 -7.45 -13.56
C LYS A 532 -19.57 -7.38 -12.71
N ASP A 533 -20.68 -7.94 -13.19
CA ASP A 533 -21.94 -8.03 -12.45
C ASP A 533 -21.85 -8.92 -11.20
N LEU A 534 -20.89 -9.87 -11.15
CA LEU A 534 -20.63 -10.71 -9.98
C LEU A 534 -19.74 -10.00 -8.93
N ALA A 535 -19.00 -8.98 -9.34
CA ALA A 535 -18.00 -8.34 -8.49
C ALA A 535 -18.59 -7.31 -7.52
N LYS A 536 -18.02 -7.22 -6.32
CA LYS A 536 -18.30 -6.15 -5.36
C LYS A 536 -17.39 -4.94 -5.54
N TYR A 537 -16.29 -5.14 -6.25
CA TYR A 537 -15.32 -4.10 -6.61
C TYR A 537 -14.81 -4.36 -8.02
N ILE A 538 -14.75 -3.31 -8.84
CA ILE A 538 -14.16 -3.36 -10.18
C ILE A 538 -12.90 -2.51 -10.12
N THR A 539 -11.76 -3.13 -10.44
CA THR A 539 -10.46 -2.45 -10.45
C THR A 539 -10.06 -2.02 -11.86
N ALA A 540 -8.89 -1.40 -12.03
CA ALA A 540 -8.34 -1.11 -13.34
C ALA A 540 -8.04 -2.40 -14.14
N ASP A 541 -7.73 -2.28 -15.42
CA ASP A 541 -7.34 -3.45 -16.23
C ASP A 541 -5.92 -3.95 -15.91
N CYS A 542 -5.54 -5.07 -16.52
CA CYS A 542 -4.24 -5.70 -16.31
C CYS A 542 -3.04 -4.92 -16.87
N ASP A 543 -3.25 -3.96 -17.78
CA ASP A 543 -2.20 -3.09 -18.32
C ASP A 543 -1.97 -1.83 -17.45
N HIS A 544 -2.89 -1.55 -16.50
CA HIS A 544 -2.85 -0.40 -15.60
C HIS A 544 -2.80 -0.82 -14.12
N ASP A 545 -2.10 -1.91 -13.80
CA ASP A 545 -1.84 -2.38 -12.43
C ASP A 545 -3.11 -2.63 -11.59
N GLY A 546 -4.21 -3.09 -12.22
CA GLY A 546 -5.48 -3.32 -11.55
C GLY A 546 -5.41 -4.18 -10.29
N VAL A 547 -4.56 -5.22 -10.28
CA VAL A 547 -4.35 -6.06 -9.08
C VAL A 547 -3.75 -5.23 -7.94
N ALA A 548 -2.73 -4.42 -8.20
CA ALA A 548 -2.10 -3.60 -7.17
C ALA A 548 -3.10 -2.62 -6.54
N GLN A 549 -3.87 -1.92 -7.40
CA GLN A 549 -4.91 -1.00 -6.95
C GLN A 549 -5.96 -1.69 -6.07
N ALA A 550 -6.41 -2.89 -6.46
CA ALA A 550 -7.36 -3.67 -5.66
C ALA A 550 -6.77 -4.08 -4.30
N VAL A 551 -5.52 -4.52 -4.28
CA VAL A 551 -4.83 -4.92 -3.04
C VAL A 551 -4.77 -3.76 -2.05
N TYR A 552 -4.28 -2.59 -2.49
CA TYR A 552 -4.19 -1.42 -1.61
C TYR A 552 -5.56 -0.88 -1.18
N HIS A 553 -6.58 -1.05 -2.02
CA HIS A 553 -7.94 -0.63 -1.69
C HIS A 553 -8.61 -1.54 -0.65
N LEU A 554 -8.42 -2.86 -0.74
CA LEU A 554 -9.22 -3.85 0.00
C LEU A 554 -8.59 -4.29 1.32
N PHE A 555 -7.26 -4.28 1.41
CA PHE A 555 -6.52 -4.79 2.58
C PHE A 555 -6.00 -3.66 3.48
N LYS A 556 -6.84 -2.64 3.67
CA LYS A 556 -6.59 -1.46 4.50
C LYS A 556 -6.35 -1.78 5.97
#